data_AF-A0A9D9CW83-F1
#
_entry.id   AF-A0A9D9CW83-F1
#
_cell.length_a   1.000
_cell.length_b   1.000
_cell.length_c   1.000
_cell.angle_alpha   90.00
_cell.angle_beta   90.00
_cell.angle_gamma   90.00
#
_symmetry.space_group_name_H-M   'P 1'
#
loop_
_entity.id
_entity.type
_entity.pdbx_description
1 polymer ?
#
loop_
_entity_poly.entity_id
_entity_poly.type
_entity_poly.pdbx_seq_one_letter_code
_entity_poly.pdbx_strand_id
1 'polypeptide(L)'
;MQLARLSRYIPTVAVGVLFIISAILKLLGMAAFEMYLYEFQVVSFEVAAVASRLIIAAELAVGIALLANIKWADYVAGAMLLIFSIFLIVQIQQGHMGNCHCMGEVFDLPPDKSLSKNFLMLMLLFWGHRLAKYLKQSKKNWIITIVVVSLVSVVSVFAINRPDFMRLVKEREYSQEKLTEMLREKFPSALEGDKVICVLSTHCGMCKMAARKMEGIFTRYKWQDDEILTVFSHTHETSKPIEERIDSFFVETKVKRRNVITMDQDSLYEVAPRVPTIFLLNNG
;
A
#
# COMPACT_ATOMS: atom_id res chain seq x y z
N MET A 1 -38.50 -19.74 -15.31
CA MET A 1 -38.02 -19.41 -13.94
C MET A 1 -36.55 -19.79 -13.71
N GLN A 2 -36.07 -20.94 -14.20
CA GLN A 2 -34.65 -21.35 -14.09
C GLN A 2 -33.69 -20.52 -14.97
N LEU A 3 -34.05 -20.23 -16.23
CA LEU A 3 -33.27 -19.34 -17.13
C LEU A 3 -33.07 -17.93 -16.55
N ALA A 4 -34.10 -17.35 -15.91
CA ALA A 4 -34.01 -16.04 -15.26
C ALA A 4 -33.18 -16.06 -13.95
N ARG A 5 -33.10 -17.21 -13.26
CA ARG A 5 -32.16 -17.41 -12.14
C ARG A 5 -30.73 -17.51 -12.62
N LEU A 6 -30.49 -18.29 -13.67
CA LEU A 6 -29.17 -18.50 -14.25
C LEU A 6 -28.62 -17.21 -14.88
N SER A 7 -29.48 -16.43 -15.56
CA SER A 7 -29.08 -15.17 -16.19
C SER A 7 -28.77 -14.03 -15.21
N ARG A 8 -29.39 -14.02 -14.02
CA ARG A 8 -28.97 -13.14 -12.92
C ARG A 8 -27.64 -13.61 -12.30
N TYR A 9 -27.50 -14.92 -12.13
CA TYR A 9 -26.40 -15.49 -11.35
C TYR A 9 -25.04 -15.25 -11.99
N ILE A 10 -24.94 -15.38 -13.32
CA ILE A 10 -23.67 -15.23 -14.05
C ILE A 10 -23.03 -13.83 -13.86
N PRO A 11 -23.70 -12.69 -14.14
CA PRO A 11 -23.08 -11.37 -13.99
C PRO A 11 -22.77 -11.02 -12.53
N THR A 12 -23.65 -11.37 -11.58
CA THR A 12 -23.42 -11.13 -10.14
C THR A 12 -22.22 -11.93 -9.62
N VAL A 13 -22.09 -13.20 -10.01
CA VAL A 13 -20.95 -14.04 -9.65
C VAL A 13 -19.67 -13.52 -10.29
N ALA A 14 -19.70 -13.12 -11.56
CA ALA A 14 -18.53 -12.55 -12.23
C ALA A 14 -18.01 -11.31 -11.49
N VAL A 15 -18.90 -10.38 -11.11
CA VAL A 15 -18.53 -9.20 -10.32
C VAL A 15 -18.00 -9.59 -8.94
N GLY A 16 -18.63 -10.55 -8.27
CA GLY A 16 -18.17 -11.04 -6.97
C GLY A 16 -16.77 -11.68 -7.03
N VAL A 17 -16.49 -12.47 -8.07
CA VAL A 17 -15.16 -13.04 -8.32
C VAL A 17 -14.13 -11.94 -8.53
N LEU A 18 -14.45 -10.90 -9.32
CA LEU A 18 -13.57 -9.75 -9.52
C LEU A 18 -13.26 -9.00 -8.22
N PHE A 19 -14.24 -8.84 -7.32
CA PHE A 19 -14.00 -8.28 -5.98
C PHE A 19 -13.05 -9.12 -5.14
N ILE A 20 -13.23 -10.45 -5.14
CA ILE A 20 -12.36 -11.37 -4.40
C ILE A 20 -10.93 -11.33 -4.95
N ILE A 21 -10.78 -11.38 -6.28
CA ILE A 21 -9.48 -11.25 -6.94
C ILE A 21 -8.83 -9.92 -6.55
N SER A 22 -9.58 -8.82 -6.59
CA SER A 22 -9.09 -7.50 -6.20
C SER A 22 -8.58 -7.47 -4.76
N ALA A 23 -9.35 -8.03 -3.82
CA ALA A 23 -8.97 -8.12 -2.42
C ALA A 23 -7.70 -8.96 -2.22
N ILE A 24 -7.60 -10.13 -2.87
CA ILE A 24 -6.42 -11.00 -2.78
C ILE A 24 -5.17 -10.29 -3.32
N LEU A 25 -5.27 -9.67 -4.50
CA LEU A 25 -4.12 -8.99 -5.10
C LEU A 25 -3.65 -7.79 -4.29
N LYS A 26 -4.58 -7.02 -3.70
CA LYS A 26 -4.24 -5.95 -2.75
C LYS A 26 -3.58 -6.50 -1.49
N LEU A 27 -4.03 -7.65 -0.99
CA LEU A 27 -3.42 -8.29 0.18
C LEU A 27 -2.00 -8.79 -0.11
N LEU A 28 -1.72 -9.26 -1.34
CA LEU A 28 -0.37 -9.62 -1.78
C LEU A 28 0.53 -8.37 -1.90
N GLY A 29 0.01 -7.28 -2.46
CA GLY A 29 0.69 -5.98 -2.59
C GLY A 29 0.42 -5.01 -1.44
N MET A 30 0.24 -5.51 -0.22
CA MET A 30 -0.31 -4.75 0.90
C MET A 30 0.49 -3.48 1.21
N ALA A 31 1.81 -3.59 1.24
CA ALA A 31 2.69 -2.48 1.60
C ALA A 31 2.57 -1.29 0.64
N ALA A 32 2.38 -1.57 -0.65
CA ALA A 32 2.23 -0.54 -1.66
C ALA A 32 0.84 0.09 -1.65
N PHE A 33 -0.21 -0.70 -1.40
CA PHE A 33 -1.55 -0.16 -1.23
C PHE A 33 -1.66 0.71 0.03
N GLU A 34 -1.02 0.31 1.13
CA GLU A 34 -0.92 1.12 2.35
C GLU A 34 -0.16 2.44 2.09
N MET A 35 0.98 2.36 1.40
CA MET A 35 1.76 3.54 1.04
C MET A 35 0.98 4.48 0.12
N TYR A 36 0.30 3.95 -0.89
CA TYR A 36 -0.56 4.70 -1.78
C TYR A 36 -1.62 5.50 -1.01
N LEU A 37 -2.28 4.90 -0.01
CA LEU A 37 -3.22 5.62 0.85
C LEU A 37 -2.56 6.69 1.71
N TYR A 38 -1.32 6.47 2.15
CA TYR A 38 -0.57 7.43 2.95
C TYR A 38 -0.06 8.63 2.14
N GLU A 39 0.28 8.43 0.87
CA GLU A 39 0.77 9.49 -0.05
C GLU A 39 -0.25 10.63 -0.21
N PHE A 40 -1.54 10.40 0.03
CA PHE A 40 -2.56 11.45 0.04
C PHE A 40 -2.41 12.48 1.16
N GLN A 41 -1.61 12.20 2.18
CA GLN A 41 -1.36 13.07 3.34
C GLN A 41 -2.61 13.45 4.17
N VAL A 42 -3.80 12.95 3.82
CA VAL A 42 -5.06 13.18 4.55
C VAL A 42 -5.08 12.46 5.90
N VAL A 43 -4.42 11.31 6.00
CA VAL A 43 -4.47 10.42 7.17
C VAL A 43 -3.07 10.14 7.71
N SER A 44 -2.98 9.78 9.00
CA SER A 44 -1.72 9.31 9.58
C SER A 44 -1.36 7.92 9.05
N PHE A 45 -0.10 7.52 9.19
CA PHE A 45 0.38 6.20 8.75
C PHE A 45 -0.39 5.04 9.43
N GLU A 46 -0.69 5.16 10.72
CA GLU A 46 -1.48 4.17 11.46
C GLU A 46 -2.91 4.04 10.91
N VAL A 47 -3.53 5.18 10.60
CA VAL A 47 -4.87 5.19 10.01
C VAL A 47 -4.84 4.63 8.58
N ALA A 48 -3.83 4.95 7.78
CA ALA A 48 -3.65 4.35 6.45
C ALA A 48 -3.47 2.82 6.53
N ALA A 49 -2.72 2.34 7.52
CA ALA A 49 -2.53 0.91 7.77
C ALA A 49 -3.85 0.22 8.16
N VAL A 50 -4.66 0.81 9.02
CA VAL A 50 -5.97 0.23 9.37
C VAL A 50 -6.95 0.34 8.20
N ALA A 51 -7.03 1.49 7.53
CA ALA A 51 -7.95 1.76 6.44
C ALA A 51 -7.72 0.85 5.23
N SER A 52 -6.47 0.64 4.83
CA SER A 52 -6.13 -0.29 3.74
C SER A 52 -6.66 -1.70 3.99
N ARG A 53 -6.50 -2.22 5.22
CA ARG A 53 -7.00 -3.54 5.62
C ARG A 53 -8.53 -3.59 5.66
N LEU A 54 -9.18 -2.53 6.15
CA LEU A 54 -10.64 -2.43 6.16
C LEU A 54 -11.24 -2.38 4.74
N ILE A 55 -10.60 -1.65 3.81
CA ILE A 55 -11.00 -1.62 2.40
C ILE A 55 -10.91 -3.01 1.78
N ILE A 56 -9.80 -3.72 1.98
CA ILE A 56 -9.60 -5.10 1.49
C ILE A 56 -10.64 -6.05 2.10
N ALA A 57 -10.90 -5.94 3.41
CA ALA A 57 -11.91 -6.73 4.09
C ALA A 57 -13.33 -6.46 3.55
N ALA A 58 -13.65 -5.21 3.23
CA ALA A 58 -14.92 -4.83 2.63
C ALA A 58 -15.08 -5.41 1.22
N GLU A 59 -14.03 -5.37 0.38
CA GLU A 59 -14.02 -6.00 -0.94
C GLU A 59 -14.23 -7.51 -0.86
N LEU A 60 -13.54 -8.17 0.06
CA LEU A 60 -13.70 -9.60 0.29
C LEU A 60 -15.12 -9.94 0.77
N ALA A 61 -15.67 -9.18 1.72
CA ALA A 61 -17.03 -9.38 2.24
C ALA A 61 -18.09 -9.21 1.16
N VAL A 62 -18.00 -8.14 0.37
CA VAL A 62 -18.91 -7.87 -0.76
C VAL A 62 -18.79 -8.97 -1.82
N GLY A 63 -17.56 -9.38 -2.16
CA GLY A 63 -17.33 -10.46 -3.11
C GLY A 63 -17.99 -11.77 -2.68
N ILE A 64 -17.76 -12.21 -1.44
CA ILE A 64 -18.39 -13.41 -0.86
C ILE A 64 -19.91 -13.29 -0.85
N ALA A 65 -20.44 -12.12 -0.49
CA ALA A 65 -21.88 -11.88 -0.46
C ALA A 65 -22.52 -11.95 -1.86
N LEU A 66 -21.85 -11.40 -2.89
CA LEU A 66 -22.30 -11.52 -4.29
C LEU A 66 -22.29 -12.99 -4.77
N LEU A 67 -21.26 -13.76 -4.42
CA LEU A 67 -21.19 -15.21 -4.71
C LEU A 67 -22.32 -16.00 -4.03
N ALA A 68 -22.67 -15.62 -2.81
CA ALA A 68 -23.81 -16.18 -2.08
C ALA A 68 -25.19 -15.68 -2.63
N ASN A 69 -25.19 -14.93 -3.74
CA ASN A 69 -26.37 -14.37 -4.41
C ASN A 69 -27.24 -13.52 -3.46
N ILE A 70 -26.56 -12.72 -2.64
CA ILE A 70 -27.18 -11.83 -1.68
C ILE A 70 -27.57 -10.51 -2.36
N LYS A 71 -28.87 -10.24 -2.50
CA LYS A 71 -29.42 -9.03 -3.14
C LYS A 71 -28.89 -7.67 -2.65
N TRP A 72 -28.59 -7.47 -1.36
CA TRP A 72 -28.06 -6.17 -0.88
C TRP A 72 -26.60 -6.00 -1.25
N ALA A 73 -25.90 -7.11 -1.51
CA ALA A 73 -24.53 -7.04 -1.97
C ALA A 73 -24.46 -6.31 -3.31
N ASP A 74 -25.51 -6.40 -4.15
CA ASP A 74 -25.64 -5.59 -5.38
C ASP A 74 -25.58 -4.08 -5.07
N TYR A 75 -26.31 -3.61 -4.04
CA TYR A 75 -26.34 -2.19 -3.65
C TYR A 75 -25.03 -1.75 -2.98
N VAL A 76 -24.47 -2.57 -2.09
CA VAL A 76 -23.21 -2.25 -1.39
C VAL A 76 -22.04 -2.26 -2.39
N ALA A 77 -21.99 -3.24 -3.29
CA ALA A 77 -21.01 -3.28 -4.37
C ALA A 77 -21.13 -2.06 -5.29
N GLY A 78 -22.36 -1.68 -5.67
CA GLY A 78 -22.62 -0.48 -6.46
C GLY A 78 -22.14 0.79 -5.76
N ALA A 79 -22.47 0.97 -4.49
CA ALA A 79 -22.02 2.11 -3.69
C ALA A 79 -20.48 2.16 -3.59
N MET A 80 -19.83 1.02 -3.35
CA MET A 80 -18.38 0.95 -3.24
C MET A 80 -17.68 1.24 -4.57
N LEU A 81 -18.21 0.73 -5.69
CA LEU A 81 -17.71 1.06 -7.03
C LEU A 81 -17.87 2.55 -7.33
N LEU A 82 -18.98 3.18 -6.92
CA LEU A 82 -19.17 4.62 -7.10
C LEU A 82 -18.16 5.42 -6.28
N ILE A 83 -17.97 5.09 -5.00
CA ILE A 83 -16.98 5.75 -4.13
C ILE A 83 -15.58 5.62 -4.73
N PHE A 84 -15.17 4.42 -5.13
CA PHE A 84 -13.86 4.20 -5.76
C PHE A 84 -13.73 4.92 -7.10
N SER A 85 -14.82 5.02 -7.87
CA SER A 85 -14.79 5.74 -9.15
C SER A 85 -14.65 7.25 -8.95
N ILE A 86 -15.36 7.83 -7.98
CA ILE A 86 -15.22 9.25 -7.62
C ILE A 86 -13.79 9.52 -7.16
N PHE A 87 -13.25 8.65 -6.30
CA PHE A 87 -11.86 8.74 -5.86
C PHE A 87 -10.88 8.72 -7.04
N LEU A 88 -11.03 7.78 -7.99
CA LEU A 88 -10.17 7.71 -9.19
C LEU A 88 -10.31 8.95 -10.09
N ILE A 89 -11.50 9.54 -10.21
CA ILE A 89 -11.70 10.77 -10.99
C ILE A 89 -10.92 11.93 -10.38
N VAL A 90 -10.97 12.09 -9.04
CA VAL A 90 -10.18 13.10 -8.32
C VAL A 90 -8.69 12.87 -8.57
N GLN A 91 -8.23 11.62 -8.57
CA GLN A 91 -6.84 11.27 -8.87
C GLN A 91 -6.39 11.69 -10.27
N ILE A 92 -7.22 11.42 -11.28
CA ILE A 92 -6.95 11.82 -12.67
C ILE A 92 -6.86 13.35 -12.77
N GLN A 93 -7.75 14.09 -12.09
CA GLN A 93 -7.73 15.56 -12.09
C GLN A 93 -6.48 16.15 -11.43
N GLN A 94 -5.94 15.47 -10.41
CA GLN A 94 -4.69 15.86 -9.75
C GLN A 94 -3.43 15.47 -10.54
N GLY A 95 -3.57 14.88 -11.74
CA GLY A 95 -2.45 14.48 -12.59
C GLY A 95 -1.74 13.21 -12.12
N HIS A 96 -2.32 12.45 -11.20
CA HIS A 96 -1.75 11.18 -10.76
C HIS A 96 -1.98 10.11 -11.84
N MET A 97 -0.97 9.85 -12.67
CA MET A 97 -1.02 8.86 -13.77
C MET A 97 -0.37 7.52 -13.42
N GLY A 98 0.12 7.35 -12.20
CA GLY A 98 0.77 6.12 -11.73
C GLY A 98 -0.21 5.01 -11.33
N ASN A 99 0.31 3.84 -10.95
CA ASN A 99 -0.49 2.72 -10.46
C ASN A 99 -1.40 3.15 -9.30
N CYS A 100 -2.71 2.93 -9.42
CA CYS A 100 -3.67 3.22 -8.35
C CYS A 100 -3.81 2.09 -7.31
N HIS A 101 -3.06 0.99 -7.48
CA HIS A 101 -3.03 -0.20 -6.63
C HIS A 101 -4.41 -0.83 -6.37
N CYS A 102 -5.41 -0.52 -7.19
CA CYS A 102 -6.77 -1.06 -7.09
C CYS A 102 -6.84 -2.57 -7.36
N MET A 103 -5.84 -3.16 -8.00
CA MET A 103 -5.66 -4.61 -8.16
C MET A 103 -4.30 -5.05 -7.61
N GLY A 104 -3.80 -4.35 -6.57
CA GLY A 104 -2.46 -4.59 -6.03
C GLY A 104 -1.34 -4.15 -6.97
N GLU A 105 -0.12 -4.62 -6.69
CA GLU A 105 1.07 -4.35 -7.51
C GLU A 105 1.23 -5.29 -8.71
N VAL A 106 0.57 -6.45 -8.67
CA VAL A 106 0.73 -7.50 -9.70
C VAL A 106 0.27 -7.02 -11.07
N PHE A 107 -0.75 -6.16 -11.10
CA PHE A 107 -1.21 -5.51 -12.32
C PHE A 107 -1.03 -4.00 -12.19
N ASP A 108 -0.14 -3.44 -12.99
CA ASP A 108 0.02 -2.00 -13.11
C ASP A 108 -1.20 -1.41 -13.86
N LEU A 109 -2.17 -0.96 -13.07
CA LEU A 109 -3.42 -0.38 -13.57
C LEU A 109 -3.43 1.12 -13.28
N PRO A 110 -3.24 1.95 -14.32
CA PRO A 110 -3.43 3.38 -14.18
C PRO A 110 -4.91 3.71 -13.87
N PRO A 111 -5.19 4.92 -13.35
CA PRO A 111 -6.51 5.25 -12.81
C PRO A 111 -7.64 5.23 -13.85
N ASP A 112 -7.33 5.57 -15.10
CA ASP A 112 -8.23 5.54 -16.26
C ASP A 112 -8.73 4.12 -16.59
N LYS A 113 -7.81 3.13 -16.60
CA LYS A 113 -8.15 1.73 -16.81
C LYS A 113 -8.92 1.16 -15.63
N SER A 114 -8.56 1.55 -14.40
CA SER A 114 -9.31 1.18 -13.20
C SER A 114 -10.73 1.75 -13.17
N LEU A 115 -10.91 2.98 -13.65
CA LEU A 115 -12.23 3.61 -13.78
C LEU A 115 -13.10 2.87 -14.82
N SER A 116 -12.50 2.50 -15.95
CA SER A 116 -13.17 1.71 -17.00
C SER A 116 -13.62 0.34 -16.49
N LYS A 117 -12.79 -0.33 -15.69
CA LYS A 117 -13.14 -1.58 -15.00
C LYS A 117 -14.32 -1.39 -14.05
N ASN A 118 -14.30 -0.35 -13.22
CA ASN A 118 -15.39 -0.07 -12.29
C ASN A 118 -16.71 0.19 -13.03
N PHE A 119 -16.67 0.92 -14.16
CA PHE A 119 -17.81 1.14 -15.02
C PHE A 119 -18.37 -0.17 -15.60
N LEU A 120 -17.50 -1.07 -16.09
CA LEU A 120 -17.90 -2.39 -16.57
C LEU A 120 -18.57 -3.22 -15.47
N MET A 121 -17.99 -3.23 -14.26
CA MET A 121 -18.58 -3.93 -13.11
C MET A 121 -19.94 -3.35 -12.72
N LEU A 122 -20.12 -2.02 -12.77
CA LEU A 122 -21.41 -1.37 -12.54
C LEU A 122 -22.45 -1.78 -13.60
N MET A 123 -22.07 -1.85 -14.88
CA MET A 123 -22.95 -2.30 -15.95
C MET A 123 -23.38 -3.76 -15.76
N LEU A 124 -22.46 -4.64 -15.38
CA LEU A 124 -22.75 -6.04 -15.07
C LEU A 124 -23.71 -6.19 -13.88
N LEU A 125 -23.47 -5.43 -12.79
CA LEU A 125 -24.38 -5.41 -11.64
C LEU A 125 -25.77 -4.90 -12.02
N PHE A 126 -25.83 -3.81 -12.79
CA PHE A 126 -27.10 -3.25 -13.25
C PHE A 126 -27.89 -4.25 -14.11
N TRP A 127 -27.22 -4.93 -15.04
CA TRP A 127 -27.82 -5.97 -15.87
C TRP A 127 -28.36 -7.13 -15.03
N GLY A 128 -27.56 -7.64 -14.08
CA GLY A 128 -27.98 -8.67 -13.13
C GLY A 128 -29.20 -8.24 -12.29
N HIS A 129 -29.22 -6.98 -11.85
CA HIS A 129 -30.30 -6.42 -11.04
C HIS A 129 -31.62 -6.23 -11.82
N ARG A 130 -31.57 -5.85 -13.10
CA ARG A 130 -32.78 -5.71 -13.93
C ARG A 130 -33.45 -7.06 -14.17
N LEU A 131 -32.65 -8.12 -14.32
CA LEU A 131 -33.13 -9.51 -14.49
C LEU A 131 -33.67 -10.11 -13.18
N ALA A 132 -33.11 -9.68 -12.05
CA ALA A 132 -33.48 -10.10 -10.70
C ALA A 132 -34.89 -9.70 -10.23
N LYS A 133 -35.48 -8.66 -10.83
CA LYS A 133 -36.78 -8.08 -10.42
C LYS A 133 -37.91 -9.12 -10.40
N TYR A 134 -37.74 -10.26 -11.09
CA TYR A 134 -38.70 -11.35 -11.19
C TYR A 134 -38.53 -12.48 -10.16
N LEU A 135 -37.59 -12.37 -9.21
CA LEU A 135 -37.33 -13.42 -8.21
C LEU A 135 -37.80 -12.99 -6.81
N LYS A 136 -38.88 -13.60 -6.32
CA LYS A 136 -39.38 -13.45 -4.94
C LYS A 136 -38.41 -14.15 -3.98
N GLN A 137 -37.96 -13.47 -2.93
CA GLN A 137 -36.97 -14.02 -1.98
C GLN A 137 -37.51 -13.97 -0.54
N SER A 138 -37.15 -14.99 0.23
CA SER A 138 -37.51 -15.14 1.63
C SER A 138 -36.82 -14.08 2.49
N LYS A 139 -37.57 -13.47 3.43
CA LYS A 139 -37.08 -12.51 4.43
C LYS A 139 -36.27 -13.21 5.53
N LYS A 140 -35.24 -13.98 5.18
CA LYS A 140 -34.35 -14.60 6.18
C LYS A 140 -33.38 -13.55 6.73
N ASN A 141 -33.02 -13.66 8.01
CA ASN A 141 -32.27 -12.69 8.84
C ASN A 141 -31.03 -12.09 8.16
N TRP A 142 -31.24 -11.05 7.37
CA TRP A 142 -30.22 -10.57 6.46
C TRP A 142 -29.08 -9.83 7.16
N ILE A 143 -29.43 -9.20 8.27
CA ILE A 143 -28.52 -8.49 9.16
C ILE A 143 -27.48 -9.47 9.73
N ILE A 144 -27.90 -10.67 10.13
CA ILE A 144 -26.98 -11.68 10.66
C ILE A 144 -25.97 -12.08 9.58
N THR A 145 -26.42 -12.28 8.34
CA THR A 145 -25.52 -12.63 7.24
C THR A 145 -24.52 -11.50 6.94
N ILE A 146 -24.93 -10.24 6.98
CA ILE A 146 -24.01 -9.09 6.83
C ILE A 146 -22.96 -9.13 7.93
N VAL A 147 -23.38 -9.17 9.19
CA VAL A 147 -22.49 -9.08 10.34
C VAL A 147 -21.49 -10.24 10.33
N VAL A 148 -21.95 -11.46 10.07
CA VAL A 148 -21.06 -12.64 10.04
C VAL A 148 -20.06 -12.56 8.90
N VAL A 149 -20.50 -12.25 7.66
CA VAL A 149 -19.59 -12.18 6.51
C VAL A 149 -18.56 -11.06 6.70
N SER A 150 -19.00 -9.87 7.11
CA SER A 150 -18.10 -8.75 7.38
C SER A 150 -17.10 -9.07 8.51
N LEU A 151 -17.56 -9.66 9.62
CA LEU A 151 -16.69 -10.03 10.73
C LEU A 151 -15.64 -11.06 10.29
N VAL A 152 -16.04 -12.11 9.58
CA VAL A 152 -15.12 -13.13 9.06
C VAL A 152 -14.09 -12.52 8.12
N SER A 153 -14.50 -11.64 7.20
CA SER A 153 -13.57 -10.97 6.28
C SER A 153 -12.57 -10.07 7.01
N VAL A 154 -13.03 -9.29 7.99
CA VAL A 154 -12.15 -8.43 8.80
C VAL A 154 -11.15 -9.29 9.59
N VAL A 155 -11.63 -10.28 10.34
CA VAL A 155 -10.76 -11.17 11.13
C VAL A 155 -9.73 -11.85 10.23
N SER A 156 -10.14 -12.35 9.06
CA SER A 156 -9.25 -13.02 8.11
C SER A 156 -8.13 -12.11 7.61
N VAL A 157 -8.46 -10.88 7.18
CA VAL A 157 -7.46 -9.93 6.66
C VAL A 157 -6.47 -9.52 7.75
N PHE A 158 -6.95 -9.20 8.96
CA PHE A 158 -6.09 -8.81 10.07
C PHE A 158 -5.26 -9.97 10.64
N ALA A 159 -5.77 -11.20 10.55
CA ALA A 159 -5.01 -12.39 10.93
C ALA A 159 -3.85 -12.66 9.97
N ILE A 160 -4.08 -12.52 8.66
CA ILE A 160 -3.06 -12.75 7.62
C ILE A 160 -2.03 -11.62 7.62
N ASN A 161 -2.47 -10.37 7.71
CA ASN A 161 -1.60 -9.20 7.62
C ASN A 161 -1.86 -8.24 8.78
N ARG A 162 -1.08 -8.38 9.86
CA ARG A 162 -1.16 -7.47 11.02
C ARG A 162 -0.52 -6.12 10.70
N PRO A 163 -1.12 -5.01 11.12
CA PRO A 163 -0.50 -3.68 11.07
C PRO A 163 0.86 -3.64 11.78
N ASP A 164 1.78 -2.84 11.23
CA ASP A 164 3.15 -2.76 11.72
C ASP A 164 3.23 -2.22 13.16
N PHE A 165 2.35 -1.29 13.56
CA PHE A 165 2.32 -0.78 14.94
C PHE A 165 1.92 -1.82 16.00
N MET A 166 1.28 -2.92 15.58
CA MET A 166 0.98 -4.06 16.46
C MET A 166 2.12 -5.07 16.54
N ARG A 167 3.17 -4.93 15.71
CA ARG A 167 4.35 -5.77 15.81
C ARG A 167 5.22 -5.24 16.94
N LEU A 168 5.55 -6.12 17.88
CA LEU A 168 6.57 -5.84 18.87
C LEU A 168 7.91 -5.70 18.12
N VAL A 169 8.33 -4.45 17.92
CA VAL A 169 9.66 -4.15 17.39
C VAL A 169 10.62 -4.41 18.54
N LYS A 170 11.41 -5.48 18.42
CA LYS A 170 12.54 -5.68 19.33
C LYS A 170 13.57 -4.58 19.01
N GLU A 171 13.79 -3.68 19.96
CA GLU A 171 14.93 -2.77 19.93
C GLU A 171 16.19 -3.60 19.67
N ARG A 172 16.94 -3.23 18.64
CA ARG A 172 18.17 -3.92 18.28
C ARG A 172 19.33 -3.13 18.84
N GLU A 173 20.26 -3.83 19.46
CA GLU A 173 21.56 -3.26 19.79
C GLU A 173 22.27 -2.85 18.50
N TYR A 174 22.69 -1.59 18.46
CA TYR A 174 23.56 -1.03 17.44
C TYR A 174 24.72 -0.34 18.17
N SER A 175 25.90 -0.30 17.52
CA SER A 175 27.05 0.37 18.12
C SER A 175 26.91 1.88 17.93
N GLN A 176 26.46 2.58 18.99
CA GLN A 176 26.40 4.04 19.01
C GLN A 176 27.78 4.66 18.76
N GLU A 177 28.84 4.09 19.36
CA GLU A 177 30.20 4.59 19.23
C GLU A 177 30.69 4.57 17.77
N LYS A 178 30.50 3.44 17.07
CA LYS A 178 30.87 3.32 15.64
C LYS A 178 30.03 4.22 14.74
N LEU A 179 28.73 4.37 15.05
CA LEU A 179 27.87 5.30 14.31
C LEU A 179 28.36 6.74 14.46
N THR A 180 28.66 7.18 15.68
CA THR A 180 29.16 8.53 15.95
C THR A 180 30.54 8.76 15.33
N GLU A 181 31.44 7.77 15.37
CA GLU A 181 32.76 7.85 14.72
C GLU A 181 32.63 8.01 13.21
N MET A 182 31.82 7.16 12.57
CA MET A 182 31.52 7.25 11.14
C MET A 182 30.92 8.61 10.77
N LEU A 183 30.02 9.15 11.60
CA LEU A 183 29.43 10.47 11.37
C LEU A 183 30.45 11.59 11.54
N ARG A 184 31.31 11.54 12.56
CA ARG A 184 32.38 12.53 12.73
C ARG A 184 33.34 12.56 11.56
N GLU A 185 33.69 11.39 11.03
CA GLU A 185 34.65 11.29 9.92
C GLU A 185 34.04 11.76 8.59
N LYS A 186 32.84 11.27 8.27
CA LYS A 186 32.27 11.45 6.92
C LYS A 186 31.24 12.57 6.82
N PHE A 187 30.61 12.97 7.92
CA PHE A 187 29.57 13.99 7.91
C PHE A 187 29.46 14.73 9.25
N PRO A 188 30.45 15.60 9.60
CA PRO A 188 30.49 16.27 10.89
C PRO A 188 29.22 17.07 11.20
N SER A 189 28.58 17.62 10.18
CA SER A 189 27.32 18.36 10.26
C SER A 189 26.09 17.51 10.59
N ALA A 190 26.18 16.17 10.61
CA ALA A 190 25.10 15.29 11.09
C ALA A 190 25.00 15.25 12.61
N LEU A 191 25.98 15.82 13.32
CA LEU A 191 26.02 15.85 14.79
C LEU A 191 25.42 17.14 15.37
N GLU A 192 24.87 18.01 14.52
CA GLU A 192 24.28 19.28 14.93
C GLU A 192 22.78 19.27 14.63
N GLY A 193 21.96 19.42 15.66
CA GLY A 193 20.50 19.45 15.55
C GLY A 193 19.87 18.07 15.36
N ASP A 194 18.57 18.06 15.05
CA ASP A 194 17.83 16.83 14.79
C ASP A 194 18.10 16.36 13.35
N LYS A 195 18.61 15.13 13.21
CA LYS A 195 18.98 14.55 11.91
C LYS A 195 18.36 13.17 11.73
N VAL A 196 17.99 12.86 10.49
CA VAL A 196 17.53 11.52 10.10
C VAL A 196 18.50 10.90 9.11
N ILE A 197 19.01 9.73 9.46
CA ILE A 197 19.93 8.98 8.62
C ILE A 197 19.23 7.74 8.08
N CYS A 198 19.09 7.67 6.76
CA CYS A 198 18.53 6.54 6.05
C CYS A 198 19.64 5.67 5.46
N VAL A 199 19.90 4.51 6.07
CA VAL A 199 20.88 3.53 5.59
C VAL A 199 20.17 2.50 4.70
N LEU A 200 20.46 2.57 3.40
CA LEU A 200 19.71 1.91 2.33
C LEU A 200 20.63 1.13 1.36
N SER A 201 20.03 0.24 0.57
CA SER A 201 20.66 -0.42 -0.56
C SER A 201 19.85 -0.20 -1.84
N THR A 202 20.54 0.04 -2.95
CA THR A 202 19.91 0.33 -4.25
C THR A 202 19.09 -0.84 -4.80
N HIS A 203 19.42 -2.08 -4.41
CA HIS A 203 18.77 -3.30 -4.90
C HIS A 203 17.73 -3.88 -3.94
N CYS A 204 17.58 -3.31 -2.74
CA CYS A 204 16.68 -3.86 -1.73
C CYS A 204 15.26 -3.29 -1.88
N GLY A 205 14.27 -4.16 -2.14
CA GLY A 205 12.86 -3.77 -2.23
C GLY A 205 12.33 -3.13 -0.95
N MET A 206 12.76 -3.63 0.22
CA MET A 206 12.42 -3.03 1.52
C MET A 206 13.04 -1.62 1.68
N CYS A 207 14.23 -1.37 1.12
CA CYS A 207 14.85 -0.05 1.14
C CYS A 207 14.09 0.96 0.28
N LYS A 208 13.62 0.54 -0.90
CA LYS A 208 12.77 1.38 -1.77
C LYS A 208 11.46 1.77 -1.07
N MET A 209 10.84 0.80 -0.40
CA MET A 209 9.62 1.03 0.39
C MET A 209 9.87 1.94 1.59
N ALA A 210 10.97 1.71 2.33
CA ALA A 210 11.36 2.56 3.46
C ALA A 210 11.62 4.00 3.01
N ALA A 211 12.34 4.20 1.89
CA ALA A 211 12.59 5.53 1.34
C ALA A 211 11.29 6.27 0.99
N ARG A 212 10.32 5.59 0.36
CA ARG A 212 8.99 6.17 0.09
C ARG A 212 8.28 6.55 1.39
N LYS A 213 8.25 5.65 2.39
CA LYS A 213 7.65 5.93 3.71
C LYS A 213 8.29 7.16 4.37
N MET A 214 9.63 7.24 4.34
CA MET A 214 10.38 8.36 4.89
C MET A 214 10.09 9.67 4.15
N GLU A 215 9.99 9.67 2.82
CA GLU A 215 9.58 10.85 2.05
C GLU A 215 8.22 11.40 2.49
N GLY A 216 7.26 10.50 2.72
CA GLY A 216 5.95 10.90 3.21
C GLY A 216 6.01 11.49 4.63
N ILE A 217 6.89 11.00 5.51
CA ILE A 217 7.15 11.57 6.84
C ILE A 217 7.81 12.96 6.71
N PHE A 218 8.87 13.07 5.92
CA PHE A 218 9.60 14.33 5.70
C PHE A 218 8.67 15.42 5.15
N THR A 219 7.82 15.08 4.19
CA THR A 219 6.84 16.01 3.62
C THR A 219 5.79 16.43 4.65
N ARG A 220 5.24 15.48 5.42
CA ARG A 220 4.20 15.75 6.43
C ARG A 220 4.67 16.65 7.55
N TYR A 221 5.89 16.38 8.05
CA TYR A 221 6.48 17.08 9.18
C TYR A 221 7.44 18.20 8.78
N LYS A 222 7.56 18.50 7.48
CA LYS A 222 8.35 19.60 6.90
C LYS A 222 9.84 19.57 7.31
N TRP A 223 10.43 18.38 7.27
CA TRP A 223 11.88 18.22 7.45
C TRP A 223 12.64 18.95 6.33
N GLN A 224 13.73 19.60 6.69
CA GLN A 224 14.61 20.29 5.76
C GLN A 224 15.57 19.33 5.07
N ASP A 225 16.08 19.74 3.90
CA ASP A 225 16.95 18.85 3.11
C ASP A 225 18.29 18.57 3.81
N ASP A 226 18.83 19.54 4.55
CA ASP A 226 20.07 19.43 5.32
C ASP A 226 19.91 18.56 6.57
N GLU A 227 18.68 18.33 7.03
CA GLU A 227 18.36 17.46 8.17
C GLU A 227 18.35 15.96 7.80
N ILE A 228 18.38 15.64 6.50
CA ILE A 228 18.21 14.29 5.99
C ILE A 228 19.51 13.83 5.32
N LEU A 229 20.04 12.69 5.78
CA LEU A 229 21.21 12.03 5.20
C LEU A 229 20.82 10.65 4.65
N THR A 230 21.17 10.36 3.40
CA THR A 230 20.93 9.05 2.78
C THR A 230 22.27 8.36 2.54
N VAL A 231 22.45 7.18 3.13
CA VAL A 231 23.67 6.36 3.00
C VAL A 231 23.35 5.14 2.16
N PHE A 232 24.01 4.99 1.00
CA PHE A 232 23.91 3.77 0.19
C PHE A 232 25.13 2.87 0.40
N SER A 233 24.88 1.60 0.69
CA SER A 233 25.91 0.57 0.65
C SER A 233 26.26 0.22 -0.80
N HIS A 234 27.54 0.20 -1.16
CA HIS A 234 28.00 -0.32 -2.45
C HIS A 234 28.85 -1.58 -2.29
N THR A 235 28.67 -2.52 -3.22
CA THR A 235 29.50 -3.70 -3.41
C THR A 235 30.54 -3.42 -4.49
N HIS A 236 31.75 -3.98 -4.35
CA HIS A 236 32.79 -3.88 -5.39
C HIS A 236 32.47 -4.72 -6.64
N GLU A 237 31.54 -5.68 -6.55
CA GLU A 237 31.16 -6.55 -7.65
C GLU A 237 29.77 -6.20 -8.21
N THR A 238 29.70 -5.18 -9.07
CA THR A 238 28.54 -4.99 -9.95
C THR A 238 28.94 -4.49 -11.33
N SER A 239 28.17 -4.93 -12.35
CA SER A 239 28.33 -4.56 -13.75
C SER A 239 27.97 -3.10 -14.07
N LYS A 240 27.39 -2.36 -13.12
CA LYS A 240 27.00 -0.94 -13.28
C LYS A 240 27.66 -0.06 -12.22
N PRO A 241 28.07 1.17 -12.56
CA PRO A 241 28.54 2.16 -11.60
C PRO A 241 27.51 2.43 -10.50
N ILE A 242 27.97 2.78 -9.29
CA ILE A 242 27.10 3.00 -8.13
C ILE A 242 26.20 4.23 -8.33
N GLU A 243 26.68 5.26 -9.00
CA GLU A 243 25.94 6.48 -9.30
C GLU A 243 24.71 6.18 -10.17
N GLU A 244 24.87 5.37 -11.21
CA GLU A 244 23.77 4.95 -12.08
C GLU A 244 22.72 4.14 -11.29
N ARG A 245 23.16 3.30 -10.35
CA ARG A 245 22.26 2.52 -9.48
C ARG A 245 21.49 3.42 -8.51
N ILE A 246 22.14 4.45 -7.97
CA ILE A 246 21.51 5.45 -7.09
C ILE A 246 20.49 6.27 -7.89
N ASP A 247 20.84 6.71 -9.10
CA ASP A 247 19.93 7.44 -9.96
C ASP A 247 18.70 6.60 -10.31
N SER A 248 18.91 5.33 -10.68
CA SER A 248 17.82 4.37 -10.91
C SER A 248 16.94 4.19 -9.67
N PHE A 249 17.52 4.17 -8.46
CA PHE A 249 16.75 4.08 -7.23
C PHE A 249 15.83 5.29 -7.04
N PHE A 250 16.33 6.50 -7.23
CA PHE A 250 15.52 7.72 -7.08
C PHE A 250 14.47 7.88 -8.18
N VAL A 251 14.79 7.50 -9.42
CA VAL A 251 13.83 7.49 -10.53
C VAL A 251 12.68 6.51 -10.24
N GLU A 252 13.00 5.29 -9.77
CA GLU A 252 12.00 4.27 -9.48
C GLU A 252 11.16 4.60 -8.23
N THR A 253 11.80 5.14 -7.21
CA THR A 253 11.10 5.48 -5.95
C THR A 253 10.31 6.78 -6.04
N LYS A 254 10.69 7.69 -6.96
CA LYS A 254 10.19 9.08 -7.05
C LYS A 254 10.42 9.90 -5.79
N VAL A 255 11.38 9.48 -4.97
CA VAL A 255 11.79 10.16 -3.73
C VAL A 255 12.78 11.27 -4.08
N LYS A 256 12.73 12.40 -3.37
CA LYS A 256 13.66 13.51 -3.59
C LYS A 256 15.06 13.12 -3.11
N ARG A 257 16.07 13.27 -3.97
CA ARG A 257 17.48 13.03 -3.64
C ARG A 257 17.96 14.11 -2.66
N ARG A 258 18.42 13.69 -1.47
CA ARG A 258 18.96 14.56 -0.41
C ARG A 258 20.22 13.95 0.17
N ASN A 259 21.25 14.77 0.39
CA ASN A 259 22.57 14.46 0.95
C ASN A 259 22.92 12.97 0.88
N VAL A 260 23.38 12.55 -0.31
CA VAL A 260 23.66 11.14 -0.57
C VAL A 260 25.14 10.87 -0.39
N ILE A 261 25.46 9.92 0.47
CA ILE A 261 26.81 9.39 0.61
C ILE A 261 26.81 7.89 0.31
N THR A 262 27.97 7.40 -0.10
CA THR A 262 28.18 5.97 -0.33
C THR A 262 29.18 5.43 0.67
N MET A 263 29.00 4.17 1.02
CA MET A 263 29.94 3.46 1.88
C MET A 263 30.12 2.03 1.38
N ASP A 264 31.31 1.49 1.61
CA ASP A 264 31.55 0.08 1.40
C ASP A 264 30.64 -0.74 2.32
N GLN A 265 30.25 -1.91 1.83
CA GLN A 265 29.28 -2.74 2.51
C GLN A 265 29.80 -3.24 3.86
N ASP A 266 31.10 -3.50 3.99
CA ASP A 266 31.70 -4.04 5.20
C ASP A 266 31.66 -3.01 6.35
N SER A 267 32.13 -1.78 6.11
CA SER A 267 32.03 -0.68 7.08
C SER A 267 30.57 -0.35 7.43
N LEU A 268 29.65 -0.50 6.47
CA LEU A 268 28.22 -0.31 6.71
C LEU A 268 27.63 -1.39 7.60
N TYR A 269 28.07 -2.64 7.47
CA TYR A 269 27.61 -3.73 8.32
C TYR A 269 28.05 -3.58 9.79
N GLU A 270 29.16 -2.89 10.05
CA GLU A 270 29.60 -2.62 11.41
C GLU A 270 28.68 -1.65 12.17
N VAL A 271 28.03 -0.74 11.44
CA VAL A 271 27.16 0.32 11.99
C VAL A 271 25.68 -0.08 11.88
N ALA A 272 25.29 -0.59 10.71
CA ALA A 272 23.95 -1.00 10.36
C ALA A 272 23.99 -2.43 9.80
N PRO A 273 23.96 -3.47 10.66
CA PRO A 273 24.13 -4.86 10.25
C PRO A 273 23.04 -5.37 9.28
N ARG A 274 21.94 -4.62 9.10
CA ARG A 274 20.88 -4.89 8.12
C ARG A 274 20.40 -3.59 7.50
N VAL A 275 19.86 -3.69 6.28
CA VAL A 275 19.17 -2.58 5.59
C VAL A 275 17.74 -2.98 5.25
N PRO A 276 16.77 -2.04 5.25
CA PRO A 276 16.93 -0.64 5.64
C PRO A 276 17.12 -0.47 7.15
N THR A 277 17.94 0.50 7.55
CA THR A 277 18.06 0.99 8.93
C THR A 277 17.91 2.50 8.92
N ILE A 278 17.11 3.04 9.84
CA ILE A 278 16.84 4.48 9.95
C ILE A 278 17.23 4.90 11.35
N PHE A 279 18.14 5.87 11.45
CA PHE A 279 18.52 6.49 12.71
C PHE A 279 17.86 7.86 12.82
N LEU A 280 17.31 8.16 13.99
CA LEU A 280 16.92 9.50 14.38
C LEU A 280 17.93 9.96 15.43
N LEU A 281 18.69 11.00 15.12
CA LEU A 281 19.62 11.67 16.01
C LEU A 281 18.94 12.92 16.54
N ASN A 282 18.93 13.09 17.85
CA ASN A 282 18.36 14.26 18.49
C ASN A 282 19.49 15.01 19.21
N ASN A 283 19.86 16.18 18.70
CA ASN A 283 21.00 16.99 19.19
C ASN A 283 22.38 16.28 19.16
N GLY A 284 22.65 15.52 18.09
CA GLY A 284 23.88 14.74 17.92
C GLY A 284 23.88 13.41 18.66
#